data_AF-A0AAD9VHD7-F1
#
_entry.id   AF-A0AAD9VHD7-F1
#
_cell.length_a   1.000
_cell.length_b   1.000
_cell.length_c   1.000
_cell.angle_alpha   90.00
_cell.angle_beta   90.00
_cell.angle_gamma   90.00
#
_symmetry.space_group_name_H-M   'P 1'
#
loop_
_entity.id
_entity.type
_entity.pdbx_description
1 polymer ?
#
loop_
_entity_poly.entity_id
_entity_poly.type
_entity_poly.pdbx_seq_one_letter_code
_entity_poly.pdbx_strand_id
1 'polypeptide(L)'
;MPITKQPKKSEPLWKEWDYKAQKKGVHHTIYSVNGDRYTGEWDNNQKNGKGTMMWKKSGAIYDGDWKDDRRCGFGTFSVSEGAGYRKVYSGGWKNDKRHGYGTNFYSYNEYFEGEWYADKRSGWGRMYYTDGSVYEGEWYNDLRNGEGMLRLANENRYEGQWKDDKKHGKGKFFYLDRGQMYTGVWSVDIPKCGTVEDFGRHEAPRPTTYPLQE
;
A
#
# COMPACT_ATOMS: atom_id res chain seq x y z
N MET A 1 53.65 -4.58 49.22
CA MET A 1 52.92 -3.43 48.64
C MET A 1 51.44 -3.67 48.86
N PRO A 2 50.68 -2.78 49.53
CA PRO A 2 49.25 -2.99 49.70
C PRO A 2 48.56 -2.69 48.36
N ILE A 3 47.79 -3.66 47.86
CA ILE A 3 46.93 -3.47 46.69
C ILE A 3 45.76 -2.59 47.13
N THR A 4 45.88 -1.28 46.93
CA THR A 4 44.76 -0.35 47.08
C THR A 4 43.73 -0.67 46.01
N LYS A 5 42.65 -1.37 46.38
CA LYS A 5 41.46 -1.50 45.53
C LYS A 5 40.92 -0.09 45.31
N GLN A 6 41.06 0.43 44.09
CA GLN A 6 40.43 1.70 43.75
C GLN A 6 38.91 1.55 43.92
N PRO A 7 38.23 2.49 44.60
CA PRO A 7 36.78 2.44 44.71
C PRO A 7 36.17 2.46 43.31
N LYS A 8 35.26 1.52 43.03
CA LYS A 8 34.46 1.56 41.79
C LYS A 8 33.80 2.93 41.75
N LYS A 9 34.03 3.70 40.67
CA LYS A 9 33.34 4.98 40.44
C LYS A 9 31.84 4.70 40.46
N SER A 10 31.18 4.99 41.59
CA SER A 10 29.73 4.89 41.69
C SER A 10 29.15 6.00 40.83
N GLU A 11 28.24 5.65 39.93
CA GLU A 11 27.52 6.67 39.19
C GLU A 11 26.76 7.59 40.14
N PRO A 12 26.69 8.90 39.85
CA PRO A 12 25.98 9.83 40.70
C PRO A 12 24.47 9.54 40.67
N LEU A 13 23.79 9.67 41.82
CA LEU A 13 22.37 9.35 42.01
C LEU A 13 21.42 10.00 40.98
N TRP A 14 21.78 11.18 40.48
CA TRP A 14 20.97 11.88 39.48
C TRP A 14 20.83 11.08 38.18
N LYS A 15 21.82 10.24 37.81
CA LYS A 15 21.71 9.36 36.62
C LYS A 15 20.66 8.27 36.81
N GLU A 16 20.57 7.73 38.03
CA GLU A 16 19.57 6.72 38.35
C GLU A 16 18.16 7.34 38.38
N TRP A 17 18.04 8.56 38.91
CA TRP A 17 16.77 9.30 38.89
C TRP A 17 16.36 9.69 37.48
N ASP A 18 17.29 10.14 36.65
CA ASP A 18 17.04 10.45 35.25
C ASP A 18 16.54 9.21 34.49
N TYR A 19 17.22 8.07 34.65
CA TYR A 19 16.81 6.79 34.06
C TYR A 19 15.41 6.36 34.51
N LYS A 20 15.09 6.51 35.80
CA LYS A 20 13.75 6.19 36.35
C LYS A 20 12.66 7.15 35.88
N ALA A 21 13.01 8.38 35.52
CA ALA A 21 12.08 9.38 35.00
C ALA A 21 11.75 9.17 33.52
N GLN A 22 12.51 8.35 32.79
CA GLN A 22 12.24 8.05 31.38
C GLN A 22 10.95 7.26 31.24
N LYS A 23 10.09 7.68 30.30
CA LYS A 23 8.92 6.90 29.89
C LYS A 23 9.40 5.60 29.27
N LYS A 24 9.05 4.50 29.93
CA LYS A 24 9.39 3.15 29.51
C LYS A 24 8.24 2.19 29.80
N GLY A 25 7.97 1.28 28.87
CA GLY A 25 6.88 0.31 28.95
C GLY A 25 5.52 0.90 28.60
N VAL A 26 4.47 0.12 28.88
CA VAL A 26 3.09 0.45 28.56
C VAL A 26 2.61 1.61 29.43
N HIS A 27 2.12 2.66 28.78
CA HIS A 27 1.44 3.77 29.43
C HIS A 27 -0.04 3.76 29.05
N HIS A 28 -0.86 4.42 29.88
CA HIS A 28 -2.23 4.77 29.52
C HIS A 28 -2.19 5.85 28.41
N THR A 29 -2.92 6.95 28.54
CA THR A 29 -2.95 7.99 27.51
C THR A 29 -2.04 9.15 27.88
N ILE A 30 -1.10 9.47 27.00
CA ILE A 30 -0.27 10.67 27.08
C ILE A 30 -0.85 11.73 26.14
N TYR A 31 -1.11 12.92 26.70
CA TYR A 31 -1.62 14.07 25.97
C TYR A 31 -0.47 15.01 25.64
N SER A 32 -0.32 15.33 24.36
CA SER A 32 0.62 16.34 23.89
C SER A 32 0.02 17.74 24.02
N VAL A 33 0.87 18.77 24.03
CA VAL A 33 0.43 20.18 24.19
C VAL A 33 -0.52 20.62 23.06
N ASN A 34 -0.34 20.08 21.86
CA ASN A 34 -1.22 20.28 20.71
C ASN A 34 -2.55 19.50 20.80
N GLY A 35 -2.74 18.70 21.85
CA GLY A 35 -3.91 17.88 22.12
C GLY A 35 -3.90 16.51 21.46
N ASP A 36 -2.82 16.11 20.78
CA ASP A 36 -2.64 14.75 20.28
C ASP A 36 -2.56 13.76 21.43
N ARG A 37 -3.02 12.54 21.18
CA ARG A 37 -3.15 11.50 22.21
C ARG A 37 -2.42 10.25 21.75
N TYR A 38 -1.55 9.73 22.60
CA TYR A 38 -0.90 8.46 22.36
C TYR A 38 -1.16 7.51 23.52
N THR A 39 -1.55 6.27 23.19
CA THR A 39 -1.74 5.18 24.13
C THR A 39 -0.93 3.99 23.65
N GLY A 40 0.03 3.52 24.43
CA GLY A 40 0.92 2.47 23.98
C GLY A 40 2.23 2.38 24.75
N GLU A 41 3.13 1.61 24.17
CA GLU A 41 4.46 1.35 24.68
C GLU A 41 5.42 2.53 24.43
N TRP A 42 6.30 2.77 25.40
CA TRP A 42 7.37 3.75 25.34
C TRP A 42 8.71 3.09 25.60
N ASP A 43 9.77 3.58 24.97
CA ASP A 43 11.14 3.25 25.32
C ASP A 43 12.01 4.51 25.17
N ASN A 44 12.84 4.81 26.16
CA ASN A 44 13.72 5.98 26.18
C ASN A 44 13.01 7.30 25.82
N ASN A 45 11.82 7.54 26.39
CA ASN A 45 10.97 8.72 26.09
C ASN A 45 10.43 8.83 24.66
N GLN A 46 10.52 7.76 23.87
CA GLN A 46 9.99 7.70 22.50
C GLN A 46 8.91 6.62 22.39
N LYS A 47 7.97 6.79 21.45
CA LYS A 47 6.98 5.74 21.14
C LYS A 47 7.72 4.57 20.52
N ASN A 48 7.54 3.38 21.09
CA ASN A 48 8.22 2.17 20.67
C ASN A 48 7.37 0.96 21.02
N GLY A 49 7.26 -0.04 20.15
CA GLY A 49 6.35 -1.17 20.34
C GLY A 49 4.94 -0.85 19.85
N LYS A 50 3.91 -1.45 20.45
CA LYS A 50 2.52 -1.27 19.98
C LYS A 50 1.89 -0.01 20.56
N GLY A 51 1.13 0.71 19.74
CA GLY A 51 0.36 1.83 20.25
C GLY A 51 -0.57 2.49 19.24
N THR A 52 -1.51 3.23 19.80
CA THR A 52 -2.51 4.01 19.07
C THR A 52 -2.21 5.50 19.23
N MET A 53 -2.08 6.21 18.10
CA MET A 53 -1.97 7.66 18.03
C MET A 53 -3.25 8.26 17.46
N MET A 54 -3.75 9.31 18.10
CA MET A 54 -4.83 10.14 17.60
C MET A 54 -4.35 11.58 17.44
N TRP A 55 -4.43 12.10 16.23
CA TRP A 55 -4.07 13.48 15.92
C TRP A 55 -5.29 14.38 16.05
N LYS A 56 -5.27 15.32 16.98
CA LYS A 56 -6.45 16.15 17.29
C LYS A 56 -6.86 17.03 16.13
N LYS A 57 -5.89 17.58 15.40
CA LYS A 57 -6.13 18.54 14.30
C LYS A 57 -6.75 17.87 13.07
N SER A 58 -6.29 16.67 12.72
CA SER A 58 -6.78 15.94 11.53
C SER A 58 -7.90 14.96 11.83
N GLY A 59 -8.10 14.59 13.11
CA GLY A 59 -8.98 13.48 13.48
C GLY A 59 -8.46 12.11 13.03
N ALA A 60 -7.22 12.03 12.53
CA ALA A 60 -6.63 10.80 12.06
C ALA A 60 -6.23 9.90 13.24
N ILE A 61 -6.30 8.59 13.02
CA ILE A 61 -5.90 7.57 13.97
C ILE A 61 -4.90 6.63 13.28
N TYR A 62 -3.81 6.33 13.97
CA TYR A 62 -2.93 5.22 13.62
C TYR A 62 -2.91 4.22 14.75
N ASP A 63 -3.11 2.96 14.43
CA ASP A 63 -3.00 1.84 15.37
C ASP A 63 -2.04 0.81 14.80
N GLY A 64 -0.88 0.60 15.44
CA GLY A 64 0.15 -0.28 14.91
C GLY A 64 1.46 -0.22 15.67
N ASP A 65 2.51 -0.73 15.02
CA ASP A 65 3.85 -0.72 15.60
C ASP A 65 4.55 0.63 15.44
N TRP A 66 5.37 0.95 16.43
CA TRP A 66 6.16 2.18 16.56
C TRP A 66 7.61 1.85 16.84
N LYS A 67 8.50 2.69 16.34
CA LYS A 67 9.92 2.66 16.65
C LYS A 67 10.50 4.06 16.54
N ASP A 68 11.16 4.51 17.61
CA ASP A 68 11.83 5.81 17.69
C ASP A 68 10.91 6.98 17.24
N ASP A 69 9.68 7.00 17.76
CA ASP A 69 8.60 7.95 17.42
C ASP A 69 8.02 7.87 16.00
N ARG A 70 8.44 6.88 15.20
CA ARG A 70 7.97 6.67 13.82
C ARG A 70 7.11 5.43 13.69
N ARG A 71 6.15 5.48 12.78
CA ARG A 71 5.36 4.30 12.38
C ARG A 71 6.28 3.29 11.71
N CYS A 72 6.19 2.05 12.15
CA CYS A 72 6.92 0.93 11.57
C CYS A 72 6.08 -0.36 11.64
N GLY A 73 6.62 -1.47 11.15
CA GLY A 73 5.98 -2.78 11.30
C GLY A 73 4.61 -2.81 10.62
N PHE A 74 3.62 -3.42 11.24
CA PHE A 74 2.25 -3.45 10.73
C PHE A 74 1.41 -2.38 11.42
N GLY A 75 0.54 -1.72 10.66
CA GLY A 75 -0.35 -0.71 11.22
C GLY A 75 -1.52 -0.34 10.32
N THR A 76 -2.59 0.11 10.97
CA THR A 76 -3.79 0.63 10.32
C THR A 76 -3.85 2.15 10.50
N PHE A 77 -4.03 2.87 9.41
CA PHE A 77 -4.27 4.30 9.40
C PHE A 77 -5.70 4.59 8.96
N SER A 78 -6.41 5.36 9.77
CA SER A 78 -7.81 5.72 9.59
C SER A 78 -7.98 7.23 9.72
N VAL A 79 -8.96 7.79 9.03
CA VAL A 79 -9.33 9.20 9.11
C VAL A 79 -10.75 9.33 9.65
N SER A 80 -11.04 10.41 10.38
CA SER A 80 -12.40 10.70 10.83
C SER A 80 -13.31 10.98 9.63
N GLU A 81 -14.45 10.31 9.55
CA GLU A 81 -15.45 10.50 8.50
C GLU A 81 -16.85 10.50 9.13
N GLY A 82 -17.50 11.67 9.13
CA GLY A 82 -18.78 11.87 9.80
C GLY A 82 -18.72 11.56 11.31
N ALA A 83 -19.60 10.68 11.78
CA ALA A 83 -19.63 10.21 13.16
C ALA A 83 -18.66 9.04 13.44
N GLY A 84 -17.95 8.54 12.42
CA GLY A 84 -17.09 7.35 12.51
C GLY A 84 -15.68 7.58 11.97
N TYR A 85 -15.03 6.47 11.63
CA TYR A 85 -13.70 6.46 11.02
C TYR A 85 -13.70 5.62 9.76
N ARG A 86 -13.02 6.11 8.73
CA ARG A 86 -12.74 5.36 7.52
C ARG A 86 -11.30 4.87 7.53
N LYS A 87 -11.12 3.57 7.38
CA LYS A 87 -9.81 2.96 7.15
C LYS A 87 -9.26 3.45 5.81
N VAL A 88 -8.06 4.01 5.80
CA VAL A 88 -7.39 4.52 4.59
C VAL A 88 -6.25 3.60 4.18
N TYR A 89 -5.54 3.02 5.15
CA TYR A 89 -4.47 2.07 4.87
C TYR A 89 -4.38 1.02 5.96
N SER A 90 -4.02 -0.19 5.57
CA SER A 90 -3.72 -1.29 6.48
C SER A 90 -2.60 -2.12 5.86
N GLY A 91 -1.44 -2.17 6.51
CA GLY A 91 -0.28 -2.85 5.95
C GLY A 91 1.01 -2.48 6.63
N GLY A 92 2.11 -2.71 5.90
CA GLY A 92 3.44 -2.44 6.40
C GLY A 92 3.83 -0.95 6.38
N TRP A 93 4.63 -0.57 7.38
CA TRP A 93 5.17 0.76 7.58
C TRP A 93 6.68 0.69 7.85
N LYS A 94 7.40 1.70 7.38
CA LYS A 94 8.82 1.89 7.66
C LYS A 94 9.16 3.37 7.65
N ASN A 95 9.65 3.89 8.77
CA ASN A 95 10.03 5.30 8.92
C ASN A 95 8.91 6.25 8.46
N ASP A 96 7.69 6.04 8.99
CA ASP A 96 6.49 6.82 8.67
C ASP A 96 5.95 6.70 7.24
N LYS A 97 6.53 5.84 6.40
CA LYS A 97 6.08 5.60 5.03
C LYS A 97 5.49 4.21 4.88
N ARG A 98 4.48 4.05 4.02
CA ARG A 98 3.96 2.75 3.60
C ARG A 98 5.08 1.94 2.95
N HIS A 99 5.22 0.68 3.34
CA HIS A 99 6.32 -0.17 2.91
C HIS A 99 5.97 -1.65 3.04
N GLY A 100 6.39 -2.48 2.09
CA GLY A 100 6.01 -3.90 2.04
C GLY A 100 4.56 -4.06 1.59
N TYR A 101 3.92 -5.17 1.95
CA TYR A 101 2.55 -5.45 1.53
C TYR A 101 1.52 -4.62 2.32
N GLY A 102 0.49 -4.13 1.64
CA GLY A 102 -0.62 -3.44 2.29
C GLY A 102 -1.74 -3.04 1.35
N THR A 103 -2.88 -2.76 1.96
CA THR A 103 -4.09 -2.32 1.26
C THR A 103 -4.34 -0.83 1.53
N ASN A 104 -4.49 -0.05 0.46
CA ASN A 104 -4.92 1.34 0.54
C ASN A 104 -6.35 1.48 0.02
N PHE A 105 -7.22 2.11 0.82
CA PHE A 105 -8.63 2.30 0.53
C PHE A 105 -8.85 3.77 0.14
N TYR A 106 -9.06 4.01 -1.16
CA TYR A 106 -9.35 5.35 -1.68
C TYR A 106 -10.81 5.70 -1.41
N SER A 107 -11.71 4.76 -1.66
CA SER A 107 -13.14 4.83 -1.36
C SER A 107 -13.70 3.45 -0.97
N TYR A 108 -15.03 3.31 -0.87
CA TYR A 108 -15.67 2.02 -0.56
C TYR A 108 -15.45 0.97 -1.66
N ASN A 109 -15.40 1.39 -2.93
CA ASN A 109 -15.27 0.49 -4.10
C ASN A 109 -13.92 0.63 -4.83
N GLU A 110 -13.00 1.45 -4.31
CA GLU A 110 -11.71 1.70 -4.94
C GLU A 110 -10.58 1.49 -3.93
N TYR A 111 -9.77 0.47 -4.19
CA TYR A 111 -8.67 0.12 -3.31
C TYR A 111 -7.54 -0.54 -4.09
N PHE A 112 -6.32 -0.33 -3.58
CA PHE A 112 -5.12 -1.00 -4.04
C PHE A 112 -4.69 -2.00 -3.00
N GLU A 113 -4.38 -3.21 -3.42
CA GLU A 113 -3.78 -4.26 -2.59
C GLU A 113 -2.47 -4.70 -3.25
N GLY A 114 -1.35 -4.58 -2.55
CA GLY A 114 -0.07 -5.02 -3.11
C GLY A 114 1.14 -4.45 -2.39
N GLU A 115 2.26 -4.46 -3.09
CA GLU A 115 3.54 -4.01 -2.57
C GLU A 115 3.71 -2.48 -2.63
N TRP A 116 4.30 -1.95 -1.56
CA TRP A 116 4.60 -0.54 -1.35
C TRP A 116 6.08 -0.34 -1.09
N TYR A 117 6.64 0.73 -1.64
CA TYR A 117 7.97 1.20 -1.33
C TYR A 117 7.97 2.70 -1.10
N ALA A 118 8.17 3.11 0.16
CA ALA A 118 8.31 4.52 0.55
C ALA A 118 7.13 5.39 0.06
N ASP A 119 5.91 4.97 0.43
CA ASP A 119 4.63 5.60 0.05
C ASP A 119 4.20 5.48 -1.41
N LYS A 120 4.94 4.75 -2.25
CA LYS A 120 4.57 4.50 -3.64
C LYS A 120 4.23 3.03 -3.87
N ARG A 121 3.26 2.75 -4.74
CA ARG A 121 3.01 1.40 -5.25
C ARG A 121 4.22 0.96 -6.06
N SER A 122 4.79 -0.19 -5.69
CA SER A 122 6.02 -0.69 -6.31
C SER A 122 6.13 -2.19 -6.06
N GLY A 123 6.32 -2.98 -7.12
CA GLY A 123 6.25 -4.45 -7.06
C GLY A 123 4.90 -4.96 -7.58
N TRP A 124 4.49 -6.15 -7.17
CA TRP A 124 3.22 -6.72 -7.62
C TRP A 124 2.03 -6.14 -6.85
N GLY A 125 0.92 -5.89 -7.55
CA GLY A 125 -0.30 -5.41 -6.90
C GLY A 125 -1.53 -5.41 -7.78
N ARG A 126 -2.68 -5.40 -7.12
CA ARG A 126 -4.01 -5.34 -7.72
C ARG A 126 -4.71 -4.04 -7.34
N MET A 127 -5.20 -3.32 -8.35
CA MET A 127 -6.01 -2.11 -8.20
C MET A 127 -7.43 -2.41 -8.62
N TYR A 128 -8.36 -2.17 -7.72
CA TYR A 128 -9.80 -2.22 -7.96
C TYR A 128 -10.28 -0.78 -8.15
N TYR A 129 -10.87 -0.50 -9.31
CA TYR A 129 -11.36 0.84 -9.66
C TYR A 129 -12.86 0.97 -9.40
N THR A 130 -13.33 2.21 -9.20
CA THR A 130 -14.74 2.51 -8.96
C THR A 130 -15.68 2.09 -10.09
N ASP A 131 -15.19 2.07 -11.32
CA ASP A 131 -15.93 1.65 -12.52
C ASP A 131 -16.11 0.13 -12.61
N GLY A 132 -15.48 -0.65 -11.72
CA GLY A 132 -15.48 -2.12 -11.75
C GLY A 132 -14.31 -2.71 -12.54
N SER A 133 -13.49 -1.88 -13.18
CA SER A 133 -12.24 -2.32 -13.81
C SER A 133 -11.26 -2.80 -12.73
N VAL A 134 -10.42 -3.76 -13.09
CA VAL A 134 -9.39 -4.32 -12.21
C VAL A 134 -8.09 -4.42 -12.97
N TYR A 135 -7.03 -3.84 -12.40
CA TYR A 135 -5.67 -4.07 -12.86
C TYR A 135 -4.95 -4.99 -11.90
N GLU A 136 -4.21 -5.96 -12.42
CA GLU A 136 -3.32 -6.84 -11.66
C GLU A 136 -2.00 -6.95 -12.40
N GLY A 137 -0.89 -6.59 -11.75
CA GLY A 137 0.40 -6.64 -12.41
C GLY A 137 1.49 -5.93 -11.63
N GLU A 138 2.58 -5.65 -12.34
CA GLU A 138 3.72 -4.93 -11.81
C GLU A 138 3.45 -3.41 -11.75
N TRP A 139 3.96 -2.80 -10.68
CA TRP A 139 3.91 -1.37 -10.42
C TRP A 139 5.32 -0.84 -10.17
N TYR A 140 5.56 0.39 -10.62
CA TYR A 140 6.79 1.10 -10.34
C TYR A 140 6.48 2.58 -10.15
N ASN A 141 6.81 3.12 -8.97
CA ASN A 141 6.59 4.53 -8.64
C ASN A 141 5.15 5.01 -8.92
N ASP A 142 4.15 4.25 -8.44
CA ASP A 142 2.71 4.51 -8.64
C ASP A 142 2.18 4.34 -10.07
N LEU A 143 3.02 3.93 -11.02
CA LEU A 143 2.62 3.67 -12.42
C LEU A 143 2.62 2.17 -12.70
N ARG A 144 1.66 1.70 -13.49
CA ARG A 144 1.68 0.34 -14.06
C ARG A 144 2.91 0.20 -14.95
N ASN A 145 3.67 -0.86 -14.74
CA ASN A 145 4.92 -1.15 -15.43
C ASN A 145 5.08 -2.67 -15.59
N GLY A 146 6.06 -3.15 -16.34
CA GLY A 146 6.31 -4.60 -16.45
C GLY A 146 5.15 -5.38 -17.07
N GLU A 147 4.90 -6.60 -16.60
CA GLU A 147 3.78 -7.42 -17.06
C GLU A 147 2.51 -7.18 -16.21
N GLY A 148 1.34 -7.18 -16.84
CA GLY A 148 0.09 -7.03 -16.13
C GLY A 148 -1.17 -7.24 -16.98
N MET A 149 -2.29 -7.42 -16.28
CA MET A 149 -3.60 -7.63 -16.83
C MET A 149 -4.55 -6.51 -16.39
N LEU A 150 -5.25 -5.89 -17.35
CA LEU A 150 -6.34 -4.95 -17.08
C LEU A 150 -7.64 -5.57 -17.60
N ARG A 151 -8.56 -5.87 -16.69
CA ARG A 151 -9.95 -6.20 -17.00
C ARG A 151 -10.78 -4.94 -16.88
N LEU A 152 -11.49 -4.59 -17.94
CA LEU A 152 -12.38 -3.45 -17.97
C LEU A 152 -13.76 -3.81 -17.42
N ALA A 153 -14.55 -2.81 -17.06
CA ALA A 153 -15.94 -2.98 -16.60
C ALA A 153 -16.86 -3.72 -17.60
N ASN A 154 -16.54 -3.68 -18.89
CA ASN A 154 -17.25 -4.42 -19.93
C ASN A 154 -16.69 -5.84 -20.16
N GLU A 155 -15.90 -6.36 -19.21
CA GLU A 155 -15.19 -7.64 -19.23
C GLU A 155 -14.05 -7.74 -20.27
N ASN A 156 -13.94 -6.82 -21.22
CA ASN A 156 -12.81 -6.81 -22.15
C ASN A 156 -11.50 -6.71 -21.38
N ARG A 157 -10.49 -7.46 -21.83
CA ARG A 157 -9.28 -7.69 -21.06
C ARG A 157 -8.05 -7.43 -21.89
N TYR A 158 -7.08 -6.72 -21.34
CA TYR A 158 -5.73 -6.62 -21.88
C TYR A 158 -4.76 -7.40 -21.00
N GLU A 159 -3.87 -8.17 -21.60
CA GLU A 159 -2.77 -8.87 -20.94
C GLU A 159 -1.48 -8.56 -21.68
N GLY A 160 -0.44 -8.12 -20.98
CA GLY A 160 0.87 -7.92 -21.58
C GLY A 160 1.67 -6.84 -20.90
N GLN A 161 2.54 -6.21 -21.69
CA GLN A 161 3.52 -5.26 -21.17
C GLN A 161 2.92 -3.87 -20.93
N TRP A 162 3.41 -3.24 -19.87
CA TRP A 162 3.03 -1.91 -19.41
C TRP A 162 4.29 -1.07 -19.24
N LYS A 163 4.17 0.21 -19.56
CA LYS A 163 5.21 1.19 -19.31
C LYS A 163 4.57 2.54 -19.03
N ASP A 164 4.90 3.12 -17.89
CA ASP A 164 4.47 4.45 -17.46
C ASP A 164 2.93 4.62 -17.60
N ASP A 165 2.19 3.65 -17.05
CA ASP A 165 0.72 3.57 -17.09
C ASP A 165 0.08 3.28 -18.45
N LYS A 166 0.86 2.96 -19.47
CA LYS A 166 0.36 2.71 -20.82
C LYS A 166 0.67 1.30 -21.29
N LYS A 167 -0.22 0.71 -22.09
CA LYS A 167 0.05 -0.55 -22.79
C LYS A 167 1.25 -0.35 -23.71
N HIS A 168 2.20 -1.26 -23.63
CA HIS A 168 3.46 -1.19 -24.35
C HIS A 168 3.91 -2.60 -24.74
N GLY A 169 4.88 -2.71 -25.63
CA GLY A 169 5.50 -4.00 -25.95
C GLY A 169 4.51 -5.07 -26.42
N LYS A 170 4.78 -6.34 -26.12
CA LYS A 170 3.93 -7.46 -26.55
C LYS A 170 2.70 -7.60 -25.64
N GLY A 171 1.57 -8.01 -26.21
CA GLY A 171 0.36 -8.26 -25.44
C GLY A 171 -0.76 -8.94 -26.21
N LYS A 172 -1.90 -9.06 -25.55
CA LYS A 172 -3.15 -9.60 -26.07
C LYS A 172 -4.31 -8.74 -25.57
N PHE A 173 -5.28 -8.47 -26.44
CA PHE A 173 -6.53 -7.81 -26.07
C PHE A 173 -7.70 -8.71 -26.44
N PHE A 174 -8.49 -9.08 -25.44
CA PHE A 174 -9.68 -9.91 -25.56
C PHE A 174 -10.91 -9.00 -25.63
N TYR A 175 -11.54 -8.96 -26.79
CA TYR A 175 -12.86 -8.40 -27.04
C TYR A 175 -13.91 -9.47 -26.72
N LEU A 176 -14.20 -9.66 -25.43
CA LEU A 176 -15.14 -10.68 -24.96
C LEU A 176 -16.56 -10.41 -25.46
N ASP A 177 -16.91 -9.15 -25.69
CA ASP A 177 -18.20 -8.77 -26.28
C ASP A 177 -18.41 -9.33 -27.70
N ARG A 178 -17.31 -9.57 -28.44
CA ARG A 178 -17.34 -10.06 -29.84
C ARG A 178 -16.77 -11.46 -30.02
N GLY A 179 -16.17 -12.03 -28.97
CA GLY A 179 -15.40 -13.26 -29.09
C GLY A 179 -14.21 -13.10 -30.04
N GLN A 180 -13.47 -11.99 -29.92
CA GLN A 180 -12.27 -11.75 -30.73
C GLN A 180 -11.07 -11.47 -29.82
N MET A 181 -9.90 -11.87 -30.26
CA MET A 181 -8.64 -11.62 -29.59
C MET A 181 -7.66 -10.97 -30.56
N TYR A 182 -7.10 -9.83 -30.18
CA TYR A 182 -5.98 -9.22 -30.88
C TYR A 182 -4.67 -9.56 -30.17
N THR A 183 -3.70 -10.12 -30.88
CA THR A 183 -2.34 -10.39 -30.38
C THR A 183 -1.34 -9.56 -31.17
N GLY A 184 -0.47 -8.79 -30.51
CA GLY A 184 0.40 -7.88 -31.23
C GLY A 184 1.43 -7.13 -30.39
N VAL A 185 1.80 -5.94 -30.88
CA VAL A 185 2.69 -5.00 -30.21
C VAL A 185 1.98 -3.66 -30.00
N TRP A 186 2.05 -3.13 -28.78
CA TRP A 186 1.50 -1.85 -28.37
C TRP A 186 2.60 -0.83 -28.17
N SER A 187 2.28 0.43 -28.46
CA SER A 187 3.12 1.56 -28.13
C SER A 187 2.24 2.71 -27.70
N VAL A 188 2.31 3.07 -26.41
CA VAL A 188 1.59 4.22 -25.86
C VAL A 188 0.08 4.04 -26.05
N ASP A 189 -0.44 2.91 -25.56
CA ASP A 189 -1.84 2.47 -25.70
C ASP A 189 -2.34 2.15 -27.12
N ILE A 190 -1.53 2.42 -28.15
CA ILE A 190 -1.91 2.21 -29.55
C ILE A 190 -1.34 0.87 -30.05
N PRO A 191 -2.18 -0.07 -30.53
CA PRO A 191 -1.71 -1.27 -31.22
C PRO A 191 -1.03 -0.89 -32.54
N LYS A 192 0.17 -1.41 -32.81
CA LYS A 192 0.98 -1.09 -33.99
C LYS A 192 0.93 -2.17 -35.06
N CYS A 193 1.12 -3.42 -34.66
CA CYS A 193 1.08 -4.57 -35.56
C CYS A 193 0.65 -5.82 -34.78
N GLY A 194 -0.14 -6.68 -35.40
CA GLY A 194 -0.69 -7.86 -34.75
C GLY A 194 -1.69 -8.61 -35.61
N THR A 195 -2.19 -9.72 -35.09
CA THR A 195 -3.23 -10.56 -35.68
C THR A 195 -4.50 -10.46 -34.85
N VAL A 196 -5.65 -10.51 -35.53
CA VAL A 196 -6.96 -10.69 -34.89
C VAL A 196 -7.41 -12.10 -35.20
N GLU A 197 -7.83 -12.82 -34.16
CA GLU A 197 -8.36 -14.18 -34.25
C GLU A 197 -9.69 -14.24 -33.51
N ASP A 198 -10.63 -15.05 -34.00
CA ASP A 198 -11.87 -15.32 -33.28
C ASP A 198 -11.60 -16.33 -32.15
N PHE A 199 -12.14 -16.06 -30.96
CA PHE A 199 -11.98 -16.85 -29.74
C PHE A 199 -13.27 -16.81 -28.92
N GLY A 200 -13.76 -17.97 -28.45
CA GLY A 200 -14.96 -17.99 -27.60
C GLY A 200 -16.23 -17.50 -28.29
N ARG A 201 -16.30 -17.57 -29.63
CA ARG A 201 -17.38 -17.02 -30.46
C ARG A 201 -18.79 -17.49 -30.05
N HIS A 202 -18.91 -18.72 -29.57
CA HIS A 202 -20.19 -19.30 -29.14
C HIS A 202 -20.77 -18.63 -27.88
N GLU A 203 -19.92 -17.99 -27.08
CA GLU A 203 -20.31 -17.32 -25.82
C GLU A 203 -20.42 -15.79 -26.00
N ALA A 204 -20.10 -15.27 -27.18
CA ALA A 204 -20.06 -13.84 -27.44
C ALA A 204 -21.49 -13.25 -27.60
N PRO A 205 -21.83 -12.17 -26.89
CA PRO A 205 -23.14 -11.55 -26.99
C PRO A 205 -23.36 -10.80 -28.31
N ARG A 206 -22.29 -10.48 -29.06
CA ARG A 206 -22.36 -9.80 -30.35
C ARG A 206 -21.53 -10.54 -31.40
N PRO A 207 -22.01 -10.61 -32.65
CA PRO A 207 -21.24 -11.22 -33.73
C PRO A 207 -20.03 -10.35 -34.10
N THR A 208 -19.01 -11.02 -34.62
CA THR A 208 -17.81 -10.41 -35.19
C THR A 208 -18.16 -9.58 -36.43
N THR A 209 -17.53 -8.41 -36.60
CA THR A 209 -17.79 -7.55 -37.78
C THR A 209 -17.40 -8.23 -39.10
N TYR A 210 -16.44 -9.15 -39.06
CA TYR A 210 -15.97 -9.95 -40.19
C TYR A 210 -16.09 -11.43 -39.84
N PRO A 211 -17.26 -12.07 -40.02
CA PRO A 211 -17.42 -13.49 -39.76
C PRO A 211 -16.52 -14.29 -40.72
N LEU A 212 -15.79 -15.27 -40.19
CA LEU A 212 -15.15 -16.29 -41.02
C LEU A 212 -16.22 -17.04 -41.82
N GLN A 213 -15.95 -17.28 -43.10
CA GLN A 213 -16.80 -18.15 -43.92
C GLN A 213 -16.71 -19.58 -43.39
N GLU A 214 -17.86 -20.21 -43.16
CA GLU A 214 -17.99 -21.62 -42.80
C GLU A 214 -17.49 -22.55 -43.91
#